data_AF-A0A7I8IYE4-F1
#
_entry.id   AF-A0A7I8IYE4-F1
#
_cell.length_a   1.000
_cell.length_b   1.000
_cell.length_c   1.000
_cell.angle_alpha   90.00
_cell.angle_beta   90.00
_cell.angle_gamma   90.00
#
_symmetry.space_group_name_H-M   'P 1'
#
loop_
_entity.id
_entity.type
_entity.pdbx_description
1 polymer ?
#
loop_
_entity_poly.entity_id
_entity_poly.type
_entity_poly.pdbx_seq_one_letter_code
_entity_poly.pdbx_strand_id
1 'polypeptide(L)'
;MKKFVLSFERRLRDNLESRMKFPDQPDKFAESEVELHNEIERLKILAGGPELYPDLVSLNTIPSIVGLLGHENTDIAVDVVGLLMDLTDEDVLEDNDDPARVLVDALVENNVLELLVQNIGRLSESDPDEATAIYNTLATIENIIEVKPAVAEMVCERTKLLRWLMGRIKVREFDANKQYASEILAILLQNSSANQKRLGQMNGVDAMLQAVAMYKSRDPKTSEEGEMLENLFDCLCCLLMPVENKERFVKSEGVELMIIIMKQKKSAYGSAIKIPVNKKSKRERYEEELEERLISLIASLFGGVVRGSRRDRLLSKFVENEYEKIDRLMEFFIRYADRVKEESERLDKLDLDDLEMDEEERYNRKLEAGLYTLQLIALMMGHLWSSEHPGIRARMELLLKQQKLSSNGPEEKERAQSRIQRFISAFQV
;
A
#
# COMPACT_ATOMS: atom_id res chain seq x y z
N MET A 1 3.96 -20.67 -33.45
CA MET A 1 4.07 -21.29 -32.12
C MET A 1 4.73 -22.67 -32.11
N LYS A 2 4.12 -23.76 -32.63
CA LYS A 2 4.65 -25.15 -32.48
C LYS A 2 6.13 -25.35 -32.80
N LYS A 3 6.64 -24.70 -33.86
CA LYS A 3 8.06 -24.74 -34.23
C LYS A 3 8.97 -24.11 -33.16
N PHE A 4 8.57 -22.99 -32.57
CA PHE A 4 9.32 -22.31 -31.50
C PHE A 4 9.36 -23.17 -30.24
N VAL A 5 8.21 -23.70 -29.82
CA VAL A 5 8.10 -24.61 -28.68
C VAL A 5 8.98 -25.85 -28.86
N LEU A 6 8.92 -26.53 -30.01
CA LEU A 6 9.76 -27.70 -30.27
C LEU A 6 11.27 -27.39 -30.29
N SER A 7 11.63 -26.20 -30.76
CA SER A 7 13.01 -25.71 -30.78
C SER A 7 13.52 -25.48 -29.35
N PHE A 8 12.74 -24.75 -28.54
CA PHE A 8 12.99 -24.53 -27.11
C PHE A 8 13.15 -25.85 -26.34
N GLU A 9 12.17 -26.76 -26.44
CA GLU A 9 12.20 -28.07 -25.75
C GLU A 9 13.41 -28.92 -26.15
N ARG A 10 13.87 -28.79 -27.39
CA ARG A 10 15.10 -29.45 -27.83
C ARG A 10 16.33 -28.84 -27.18
N ARG A 11 16.49 -27.51 -27.22
CA ARG A 11 17.66 -26.83 -26.63
C ARG A 11 17.72 -26.98 -25.11
N LEU A 12 16.57 -27.01 -24.44
CA LEU A 12 16.49 -27.34 -23.02
C LEU A 12 17.05 -28.73 -22.73
N ARG A 13 16.62 -29.76 -23.48
CA ARG A 13 17.18 -31.11 -23.34
C ARG A 13 18.68 -31.15 -23.60
N ASP A 14 19.13 -30.51 -24.68
CA ASP A 14 20.55 -30.50 -25.07
C ASP A 14 21.41 -29.87 -23.96
N ASN A 15 20.92 -28.79 -23.33
CA ASN A 15 21.57 -28.15 -22.19
C ASN A 15 21.60 -29.04 -20.95
N LEU A 16 20.46 -29.60 -20.55
CA LEU A 16 20.37 -30.50 -19.38
C LEU A 16 21.28 -31.72 -19.56
N GLU A 17 21.30 -32.34 -20.74
CA GLU A 17 22.18 -33.48 -21.04
C GLU A 17 23.66 -33.08 -20.95
N SER A 18 24.02 -31.89 -21.46
CA SER A 18 25.39 -31.38 -21.41
C SER A 18 25.85 -31.10 -19.98
N ARG A 19 24.99 -30.47 -19.15
CA ARG A 19 25.26 -30.24 -17.71
C ARG A 19 25.39 -31.55 -16.93
N MET A 20 24.56 -32.56 -17.22
CA MET A 20 24.65 -33.88 -16.60
C MET A 20 25.94 -34.63 -16.99
N LYS A 21 26.40 -34.48 -18.24
CA LYS A 21 27.64 -35.11 -18.72
C LYS A 21 28.89 -34.43 -18.18
N PHE A 22 28.85 -33.12 -17.94
CA PHE A 22 30.00 -32.32 -17.57
C PHE A 22 29.74 -31.40 -16.34
N PRO A 23 29.35 -31.93 -15.16
CA PRO A 23 28.87 -31.10 -14.04
C PRO A 23 29.85 -30.02 -13.57
N ASP A 24 31.14 -30.34 -13.53
CA ASP A 24 32.20 -29.45 -13.03
C ASP A 24 32.99 -28.75 -14.16
N GLN A 25 32.47 -28.74 -15.40
CA GLN A 25 33.17 -28.15 -16.55
C GLN A 25 32.26 -27.16 -17.32
N PRO A 26 32.11 -25.91 -16.81
CA PRO A 26 31.25 -24.89 -17.43
C PRO A 26 31.51 -24.66 -18.92
N ASP A 27 32.78 -24.66 -19.34
CA ASP A 27 33.17 -24.47 -20.73
C ASP A 27 32.57 -25.51 -21.69
N LYS A 28 32.17 -26.69 -21.18
CA LYS A 28 31.59 -27.78 -21.99
C LYS A 28 30.10 -27.62 -22.27
N PHE A 29 29.39 -26.82 -21.48
CA PHE A 29 27.96 -26.59 -21.66
C PHE A 29 27.61 -25.12 -21.92
N ALA A 30 28.59 -24.20 -21.88
CA ALA A 30 28.38 -22.77 -22.15
C ALA A 30 27.69 -22.50 -23.51
N GLU A 31 28.08 -23.18 -24.59
CA GLU A 31 27.43 -23.02 -25.90
C GLU A 31 25.95 -23.42 -25.86
N SER A 32 25.62 -24.50 -25.14
CA SER A 32 24.23 -24.95 -24.99
C SER A 32 23.39 -23.97 -24.15
N GLU A 33 23.99 -23.25 -23.21
CA GLU A 33 23.31 -22.19 -22.45
C GLU A 33 23.01 -20.98 -23.33
N VAL A 34 23.96 -20.55 -24.15
CA VAL A 34 23.73 -19.47 -25.12
C VAL A 34 22.63 -19.85 -26.11
N GLU A 35 22.61 -21.10 -26.59
CA GLU A 35 21.54 -21.57 -27.47
C GLU A 35 20.18 -21.61 -26.75
N LEU A 36 20.13 -21.98 -25.47
CA LEU A 36 18.91 -21.98 -24.67
C LEU A 36 18.40 -20.56 -24.42
N HIS A 37 19.26 -19.63 -24.01
CA HIS A 37 18.97 -18.20 -23.89
C HIS A 37 18.29 -17.66 -25.16
N ASN A 38 18.90 -17.93 -26.33
CA ASN A 38 18.35 -17.49 -27.61
C ASN A 38 16.96 -18.05 -27.92
N GLU A 39 16.64 -19.27 -27.48
CA GLU A 39 15.29 -19.82 -27.66
C GLU A 39 14.29 -19.23 -26.66
N ILE A 40 14.70 -18.92 -25.43
CA ILE A 40 13.86 -18.21 -24.44
C ILE A 40 13.49 -16.82 -24.97
N GLU A 41 14.47 -16.07 -25.47
CA GLU A 41 14.23 -14.75 -26.08
C GLU A 41 13.27 -14.84 -27.27
N ARG A 42 13.35 -15.90 -28.08
CA ARG A 42 12.41 -16.11 -29.19
C ARG A 42 10.99 -16.42 -28.73
N LEU A 43 10.80 -16.99 -27.55
CA LEU A 43 9.45 -17.26 -27.03
C LEU A 43 8.70 -15.98 -26.65
N LYS A 44 9.41 -14.87 -26.39
CA LYS A 44 8.79 -13.57 -26.08
C LYS A 44 7.84 -13.07 -27.18
N ILE A 45 8.05 -13.50 -28.43
CA ILE A 45 7.13 -13.19 -29.55
C ILE A 45 5.70 -13.68 -29.31
N LEU A 46 5.50 -14.66 -28.42
CA LEU A 46 4.19 -15.18 -28.07
C LEU A 46 3.34 -14.17 -27.30
N ALA A 47 3.95 -13.18 -26.64
CA ALA A 47 3.23 -12.08 -26.02
C ALA A 47 2.42 -11.26 -27.04
N GLY A 48 2.86 -11.21 -28.30
CA GLY A 48 2.11 -10.57 -29.39
C GLY A 48 0.94 -11.38 -29.93
N GLY A 49 0.63 -12.56 -29.35
CA GLY A 49 -0.46 -13.43 -29.76
C GLY A 49 -1.07 -14.20 -28.56
N PRO A 50 -1.66 -13.48 -27.59
CA PRO A 50 -2.23 -14.07 -26.37
C PRO A 50 -3.34 -15.10 -26.66
N GLU A 51 -4.04 -15.00 -27.79
CA GLU A 51 -5.06 -15.95 -28.23
C GLU A 51 -4.53 -17.39 -28.37
N LEU A 52 -3.20 -17.55 -28.49
CA LEU A 52 -2.53 -18.83 -28.64
C LEU A 52 -2.07 -19.43 -27.29
N TYR A 53 -2.27 -18.74 -26.16
CA TYR A 53 -1.87 -19.26 -24.85
C TYR A 53 -2.51 -20.62 -24.50
N PRO A 54 -3.78 -20.90 -24.82
CA PRO A 54 -4.34 -22.24 -24.62
C PRO A 54 -3.59 -23.32 -25.40
N ASP A 55 -3.10 -23.01 -26.62
CA ASP A 55 -2.27 -23.94 -27.37
C ASP A 55 -0.91 -24.14 -26.69
N LEU A 56 -0.28 -23.08 -26.18
CA LEU A 56 0.98 -23.16 -25.43
C LEU A 56 0.85 -24.08 -24.20
N VAL A 57 -0.24 -23.93 -23.45
CA VAL A 57 -0.57 -24.81 -22.31
C VAL A 57 -0.80 -26.24 -22.77
N SER A 58 -1.55 -26.46 -23.85
CA SER A 58 -1.81 -27.81 -24.40
C SER A 58 -0.56 -28.54 -24.90
N LEU A 59 0.47 -27.80 -25.31
CA LEU A 59 1.77 -28.32 -25.71
C LEU A 59 2.65 -28.72 -24.51
N ASN A 60 2.19 -28.49 -23.29
CA ASN A 60 2.86 -28.85 -22.04
C ASN A 60 4.26 -28.22 -21.89
N THR A 61 4.41 -26.98 -22.35
CA THR A 61 5.68 -26.22 -22.30
C THR A 61 5.82 -25.39 -21.02
N ILE A 62 4.70 -25.05 -20.37
CA ILE A 62 4.70 -24.27 -19.12
C ILE A 62 5.56 -24.90 -18.00
N PRO A 63 5.50 -26.21 -17.72
CA PRO A 63 6.36 -26.83 -16.72
C PRO A 63 7.86 -26.66 -17.04
N SER A 64 8.23 -26.75 -18.31
CA SER A 64 9.61 -26.57 -18.79
C SER A 64 10.09 -25.13 -18.60
N ILE A 65 9.26 -24.14 -18.96
CA ILE A 65 9.56 -22.71 -18.76
C ILE A 65 9.71 -22.40 -17.27
N VAL A 66 8.72 -22.78 -16.47
CA VAL A 66 8.70 -22.49 -15.03
C VAL A 66 9.86 -23.20 -14.31
N GLY A 67 10.20 -24.43 -14.70
CA GLY A 67 11.33 -25.17 -14.14
C GLY A 67 12.69 -24.49 -14.31
N LEU A 68 12.87 -23.69 -15.36
CA LEU A 68 14.10 -22.95 -15.60
C LEU A 68 14.33 -21.78 -14.63
N LEU A 69 13.33 -21.33 -13.88
CA LEU A 69 13.53 -20.37 -12.78
C LEU A 69 14.50 -20.90 -11.71
N GLY A 70 14.59 -22.23 -11.57
CA GLY A 70 15.52 -22.90 -10.67
C GLY A 70 16.88 -23.25 -11.30
N HIS A 71 17.15 -22.81 -12.53
CA HIS A 71 18.37 -23.15 -13.26
C HIS A 71 19.62 -22.63 -12.55
N GLU A 72 20.72 -23.41 -12.51
CA GLU A 72 21.93 -23.06 -11.75
C GLU A 72 22.62 -21.79 -12.26
N ASN A 73 22.61 -21.55 -13.57
CA ASN A 73 23.00 -20.25 -14.15
C ASN A 73 21.86 -19.23 -13.97
N THR A 74 22.11 -18.14 -13.24
CA THR A 74 21.14 -17.08 -12.96
C THR A 74 20.74 -16.33 -14.22
N ASP A 75 21.60 -16.21 -15.24
CA ASP A 75 21.29 -15.56 -16.51
C ASP A 75 20.06 -16.20 -17.18
N ILE A 76 20.01 -17.53 -17.21
CA ILE A 76 18.86 -18.29 -17.77
C ILE A 76 17.59 -18.05 -16.94
N ALA A 77 17.71 -17.93 -15.62
CA ALA A 77 16.56 -17.64 -14.78
C ALA A 77 16.07 -16.19 -14.97
N VAL A 78 16.99 -15.24 -15.19
CA VAL A 78 16.70 -13.84 -15.55
C VAL A 78 15.95 -13.78 -16.88
N ASP A 79 16.39 -14.52 -17.90
CA ASP A 79 15.70 -14.60 -19.20
C ASP A 79 14.25 -15.09 -19.05
N VAL A 80 14.05 -16.13 -18.22
CA VAL A 80 12.73 -16.70 -17.96
C VAL A 80 11.82 -15.74 -17.21
N VAL A 81 12.36 -14.99 -16.23
CA VAL A 81 11.60 -13.92 -15.59
C VAL A 81 11.19 -12.86 -16.61
N GLY A 82 12.08 -12.48 -17.52
CA GLY A 82 11.75 -11.57 -18.63
C GLY A 82 10.65 -12.12 -19.54
N LEU A 83 10.72 -13.41 -19.91
CA LEU A 83 9.67 -14.06 -20.69
C LEU A 83 8.32 -14.07 -19.95
N LEU A 84 8.31 -14.38 -18.65
CA LEU A 84 7.08 -14.40 -17.87
C LEU A 84 6.47 -13.00 -17.73
N MET A 85 7.31 -11.97 -17.56
CA MET A 85 6.85 -10.58 -17.56
C MET A 85 6.15 -10.25 -18.89
N ASP A 86 6.81 -10.50 -20.03
CA ASP A 86 6.24 -10.21 -21.35
C ASP A 86 4.93 -10.97 -21.60
N LEU A 87 4.83 -12.22 -21.15
CA LEU A 87 3.62 -13.03 -21.34
C LEU A 87 2.45 -12.61 -20.45
N THR A 88 2.73 -11.92 -19.33
CA THR A 88 1.72 -11.55 -18.34
C THR A 88 1.41 -10.05 -18.32
N ASP A 89 2.09 -9.25 -19.13
CA ASP A 89 1.93 -7.80 -19.18
C ASP A 89 0.46 -7.35 -19.37
N GLU A 90 0.03 -6.34 -18.62
CA GLU A 90 -1.36 -5.85 -18.60
C GLU A 90 -1.85 -5.48 -20.01
N ASP A 91 -1.02 -4.79 -20.81
CA ASP A 91 -1.36 -4.37 -22.18
C ASP A 91 -1.58 -5.57 -23.11
N VAL A 92 -0.96 -6.72 -22.80
CA VAL A 92 -1.14 -7.97 -23.55
C VAL A 92 -2.46 -8.66 -23.17
N LEU A 93 -2.91 -8.50 -21.93
CA LEU A 93 -4.03 -9.25 -21.36
C LEU A 93 -5.36 -8.48 -21.37
N GLU A 94 -5.37 -7.15 -21.53
CA GLU A 94 -6.55 -6.27 -21.40
C GLU A 94 -7.81 -6.78 -22.16
N ASP A 95 -7.63 -7.35 -23.36
CA ASP A 95 -8.72 -7.86 -24.21
C ASP A 95 -8.82 -9.41 -24.26
N ASN A 96 -7.99 -10.13 -23.50
CA ASN A 96 -7.77 -11.58 -23.65
C ASN A 96 -8.02 -12.36 -22.36
N ASP A 97 -9.10 -12.03 -21.64
CA ASP A 97 -9.53 -12.62 -20.37
C ASP A 97 -9.41 -14.16 -20.30
N ASP A 98 -9.97 -14.87 -21.28
CA ASP A 98 -10.00 -16.35 -21.26
C ASP A 98 -8.62 -16.97 -21.52
N PRO A 99 -7.88 -16.60 -22.59
CA PRO A 99 -6.49 -17.03 -22.77
C PRO A 99 -5.57 -16.68 -21.59
N ALA A 100 -5.71 -15.48 -21.02
CA ALA A 100 -4.95 -15.00 -19.87
C ALA A 100 -5.17 -15.92 -18.66
N ARG A 101 -6.45 -16.21 -18.33
CA ARG A 101 -6.81 -17.12 -17.23
C ARG A 101 -6.24 -18.52 -17.44
N VAL A 102 -6.30 -19.05 -18.66
CA VAL A 102 -5.74 -20.38 -18.98
C VAL A 102 -4.22 -20.42 -18.75
N LEU A 103 -3.49 -19.38 -19.17
CA LEU A 103 -2.06 -19.29 -18.91
C LEU A 103 -1.77 -19.18 -17.40
N VAL A 104 -2.45 -18.26 -16.71
CA VAL A 104 -2.25 -18.01 -15.27
C VAL A 104 -2.56 -19.26 -14.45
N ASP A 105 -3.63 -19.98 -14.76
CA ASP A 105 -3.95 -21.25 -14.11
C ASP A 105 -2.83 -22.28 -14.30
N ALA A 106 -2.34 -22.44 -15.54
CA ALA A 106 -1.24 -23.36 -15.82
C ALA A 106 0.06 -22.95 -15.10
N LEU A 107 0.38 -21.66 -15.02
CA LEU A 107 1.55 -21.15 -14.29
C LEU A 107 1.46 -21.46 -12.79
N VAL A 108 0.31 -21.17 -12.18
CA VAL A 108 0.06 -21.41 -10.74
C VAL A 108 0.08 -22.91 -10.42
N GLU A 109 -0.52 -23.76 -11.27
CA GLU A 109 -0.49 -25.22 -11.13
C GLU A 109 0.94 -25.80 -11.21
N ASN A 110 1.83 -25.12 -11.94
CA ASN A 110 3.24 -25.49 -12.07
C ASN A 110 4.18 -24.80 -11.07
N ASN A 111 3.64 -24.25 -9.98
CA ASN A 111 4.40 -23.65 -8.87
C ASN A 111 5.25 -22.43 -9.28
N VAL A 112 4.76 -21.62 -10.23
CA VAL A 112 5.47 -20.40 -10.65
C VAL A 112 5.75 -19.47 -9.45
N LEU A 113 4.81 -19.36 -8.51
CA LEU A 113 4.90 -18.45 -7.38
C LEU A 113 6.06 -18.82 -6.45
N GLU A 114 6.16 -20.11 -6.11
CA GLU A 114 7.21 -20.66 -5.27
C GLU A 114 8.58 -20.51 -5.93
N LEU A 115 8.67 -20.78 -7.25
CA LEU A 115 9.92 -20.74 -7.99
C LEU A 115 10.41 -19.29 -8.23
N LEU A 116 9.51 -18.36 -8.56
CA LEU A 116 9.82 -16.93 -8.65
C LEU A 116 10.36 -16.39 -7.32
N VAL A 117 9.68 -16.69 -6.21
CA VAL A 117 10.08 -16.20 -4.88
C VAL A 117 11.37 -16.88 -4.39
N GLN A 118 11.60 -18.14 -4.75
CA GLN A 118 12.89 -18.80 -4.50
C GLN A 118 14.01 -18.15 -5.30
N ASN A 119 13.77 -17.84 -6.58
CA ASN A 119 14.74 -17.19 -7.45
C ASN A 119 15.14 -15.80 -6.92
N ILE A 120 14.18 -14.97 -6.50
CA ILE A 120 14.45 -13.68 -5.83
C ILE A 120 15.48 -13.83 -4.69
N GLY A 121 15.41 -14.91 -3.92
CA GLY A 121 16.27 -15.12 -2.74
C GLY A 121 17.75 -15.34 -3.04
N ARG A 122 18.12 -15.63 -4.30
CA ARG A 122 19.51 -15.85 -4.73
C ARG A 122 20.06 -14.76 -5.64
N LEU A 123 19.21 -13.88 -6.16
CA LEU A 123 19.62 -12.76 -7.01
C LEU A 123 20.23 -11.62 -6.17
N SER A 124 21.16 -10.88 -6.77
CA SER A 124 21.89 -9.78 -6.17
C SER A 124 21.56 -8.47 -6.84
N GLU A 125 21.03 -7.51 -6.08
CA GLU A 125 20.74 -6.16 -6.57
C GLU A 125 22.00 -5.31 -6.88
N SER A 126 23.21 -5.86 -6.63
CA SER A 126 24.46 -5.25 -7.09
C SER A 126 24.69 -5.43 -8.58
N ASP A 127 24.08 -6.46 -9.17
CA ASP A 127 24.11 -6.73 -10.59
C ASP A 127 22.87 -6.07 -11.25
N PRO A 128 23.04 -5.24 -12.30
CA PRO A 128 21.91 -4.54 -12.92
C PRO A 128 20.87 -5.45 -13.57
N ASP A 129 21.30 -6.58 -14.15
CA ASP A 129 20.41 -7.51 -14.85
C ASP A 129 19.60 -8.31 -13.82
N GLU A 130 20.26 -8.77 -12.74
CA GLU A 130 19.57 -9.43 -11.63
C GLU A 130 18.66 -8.48 -10.84
N ALA A 131 19.06 -7.21 -10.67
CA ALA A 131 18.21 -6.18 -10.06
C ALA A 131 16.93 -5.95 -10.88
N THR A 132 17.04 -5.95 -12.22
CA THR A 132 15.91 -5.86 -13.14
C THR A 132 15.04 -7.11 -13.07
N ALA A 133 15.63 -8.29 -12.93
CA ALA A 133 14.87 -9.52 -12.74
C ALA A 133 14.09 -9.55 -11.42
N ILE A 134 14.61 -8.97 -10.35
CA ILE A 134 13.85 -8.83 -9.09
C ILE A 134 12.62 -7.94 -9.33
N TYR A 135 12.77 -6.80 -10.01
CA TYR A 135 11.67 -5.94 -10.39
C TYR A 135 10.62 -6.71 -11.22
N ASN A 136 11.06 -7.35 -12.30
CA ASN A 136 10.18 -8.09 -13.21
C ASN A 136 9.49 -9.28 -12.52
N THR A 137 10.12 -9.87 -11.50
CA THR A 137 9.47 -10.91 -10.70
C THR A 137 8.30 -10.35 -9.89
N LEU A 138 8.47 -9.16 -9.29
CA LEU A 138 7.40 -8.48 -8.57
C LEU A 138 6.25 -8.10 -9.52
N ALA A 139 6.59 -7.59 -10.70
CA ALA A 139 5.61 -7.21 -11.73
C ALA A 139 4.84 -8.41 -12.27
N THR A 140 5.53 -9.53 -12.56
CA THR A 140 4.88 -10.78 -12.95
C THR A 140 3.87 -11.24 -11.89
N ILE A 141 4.18 -11.07 -10.60
CA ILE A 141 3.26 -11.43 -9.51
C ILE A 141 2.04 -10.49 -9.47
N GLU A 142 2.25 -9.18 -9.65
CA GLU A 142 1.16 -8.20 -9.77
C GLU A 142 0.22 -8.56 -10.94
N ASN A 143 0.76 -8.74 -12.14
CA ASN A 143 0.02 -9.12 -13.33
C ASN A 143 -0.81 -10.40 -13.11
N ILE A 144 -0.21 -11.41 -12.48
CA ILE A 144 -0.93 -12.66 -12.15
C ILE A 144 -2.07 -12.41 -11.14
N ILE A 145 -1.87 -11.51 -10.17
CA ILE A 145 -2.89 -11.14 -9.18
C ILE A 145 -4.04 -10.39 -9.86
N GLU A 146 -3.74 -9.51 -10.81
CA GLU A 146 -4.76 -8.77 -11.55
C GLU A 146 -5.68 -9.70 -12.33
N VAL A 147 -5.12 -10.67 -13.07
CA VAL A 147 -5.91 -11.69 -13.78
C VAL A 147 -6.66 -12.61 -12.82
N LYS A 148 -6.04 -12.97 -11.69
CA LYS A 148 -6.61 -13.90 -10.70
C LYS A 148 -6.40 -13.39 -9.27
N PRO A 149 -7.32 -12.57 -8.72
CA PRO A 149 -7.16 -11.92 -7.41
C PRO A 149 -6.93 -12.88 -6.23
N ALA A 150 -7.40 -14.13 -6.33
CA ALA A 150 -7.14 -15.16 -5.31
C ALA A 150 -5.64 -15.48 -5.13
N VAL A 151 -4.80 -15.16 -6.13
CA VAL A 151 -3.35 -15.36 -6.05
C VAL A 151 -2.71 -14.52 -4.96
N ALA A 152 -3.26 -13.36 -4.62
CA ALA A 152 -2.73 -12.50 -3.56
C ALA A 152 -2.63 -13.24 -2.20
N GLU A 153 -3.63 -14.05 -1.85
CA GLU A 153 -3.58 -14.87 -0.63
C GLU A 153 -2.69 -16.10 -0.80
N MET A 154 -2.72 -16.74 -1.97
CA MET A 154 -1.93 -17.94 -2.28
C MET A 154 -0.42 -17.67 -2.25
N VAL A 155 0.06 -16.58 -2.87
CA VAL A 155 1.49 -16.24 -2.89
C VAL A 155 1.99 -15.98 -1.47
N CYS A 156 1.18 -15.35 -0.63
CA CYS A 156 1.52 -15.12 0.78
C CYS A 156 1.52 -16.41 1.61
N GLU A 157 0.73 -17.42 1.21
CA GLU A 157 0.56 -18.67 1.98
C GLU A 157 1.64 -19.68 1.65
N ARG A 158 1.92 -19.83 0.36
CA ARG A 158 2.78 -20.88 -0.17
C ARG A 158 4.25 -20.49 -0.19
N THR A 159 4.54 -19.18 -0.15
CA THR A 159 5.89 -18.67 -0.36
C THR A 159 6.42 -17.86 0.81
N LYS A 160 7.67 -17.39 0.70
CA LYS A 160 8.32 -16.48 1.65
C LYS A 160 8.27 -15.01 1.20
N LEU A 161 7.42 -14.65 0.24
CA LEU A 161 7.38 -13.31 -0.35
C LEU A 161 7.16 -12.22 0.71
N LEU A 162 6.16 -12.37 1.59
CA LEU A 162 5.92 -11.40 2.67
C LEU A 162 7.15 -11.20 3.56
N ARG A 163 7.91 -12.26 3.84
CA ARG A 163 9.15 -12.15 4.62
C ARG A 163 10.21 -11.37 3.86
N TRP A 164 10.35 -11.61 2.56
CA TRP A 164 11.29 -10.90 1.71
C TRP A 164 10.94 -9.42 1.60
N LEU A 165 9.68 -9.09 1.30
CA LEU A 165 9.17 -7.71 1.22
C LEU A 165 9.39 -6.93 2.52
N MET A 166 9.08 -7.54 3.67
CA MET A 166 9.38 -6.93 4.98
C MET A 166 10.88 -6.65 5.20
N GLY A 167 11.75 -7.54 4.71
CA GLY A 167 13.19 -7.31 4.74
C GLY A 167 13.58 -6.12 3.86
N ARG A 168 12.95 -6.03 2.68
CA ARG A 168 13.26 -5.01 1.67
C ARG A 168 12.86 -3.59 2.08
N ILE A 169 11.66 -3.41 2.62
CA ILE A 169 11.18 -2.08 3.06
C ILE A 169 11.99 -1.50 4.22
N LYS A 170 12.69 -2.36 4.99
CA LYS A 170 13.54 -1.97 6.12
C LYS A 170 14.94 -1.54 5.70
N VAL A 171 15.37 -1.82 4.48
CA VAL A 171 16.65 -1.33 3.94
C VAL A 171 16.63 0.19 4.00
N ARG A 172 17.70 0.81 4.52
CA ARG A 172 17.73 2.26 4.73
C ARG A 172 17.76 3.03 3.40
N GLU A 173 18.49 2.49 2.44
CA GLU A 173 18.73 3.11 1.15
C GLU A 173 17.50 2.97 0.25
N PHE A 174 17.33 3.92 -0.67
CA PHE A 174 16.20 3.98 -1.58
C PHE A 174 16.66 3.62 -2.99
N ASP A 175 15.82 2.86 -3.69
CA ASP A 175 15.97 2.42 -5.08
C ASP A 175 14.59 1.96 -5.60
N ALA A 176 14.51 1.64 -6.90
CA ALA A 176 13.28 1.25 -7.57
C ALA A 176 12.65 -0.03 -7.00
N ASN A 177 13.47 -1.06 -6.73
CA ASN A 177 12.98 -2.31 -6.15
C ASN A 177 12.36 -2.12 -4.76
N LYS A 178 12.86 -1.17 -3.97
CA LYS A 178 12.27 -0.82 -2.68
C LYS A 178 10.92 -0.12 -2.82
N GLN A 179 10.80 0.83 -3.75
CA GLN A 179 9.52 1.47 -4.05
C GLN A 179 8.52 0.39 -4.46
N TYR A 180 8.89 -0.46 -5.40
CA TYR A 180 7.97 -1.45 -5.94
C TYR A 180 7.63 -2.55 -4.94
N ALA A 181 8.58 -2.94 -4.07
CA ALA A 181 8.27 -3.82 -2.94
C ALA A 181 7.23 -3.23 -1.98
N SER A 182 7.15 -1.90 -1.82
CA SER A 182 6.11 -1.27 -1.00
C SER A 182 4.73 -1.33 -1.67
N GLU A 183 4.68 -1.23 -2.99
CA GLU A 183 3.47 -1.32 -3.81
C GLU A 183 2.90 -2.73 -3.81
N ILE A 184 3.73 -3.74 -4.09
CA ILE A 184 3.32 -5.15 -3.97
C ILE A 184 2.80 -5.45 -2.56
N LEU A 185 3.44 -4.92 -1.52
CA LEU A 185 2.96 -5.12 -0.16
C LEU A 185 1.57 -4.50 0.06
N ALA A 186 1.29 -3.34 -0.53
CA ALA A 186 -0.03 -2.71 -0.49
C ALA A 186 -1.07 -3.57 -1.22
N ILE A 187 -0.78 -4.03 -2.43
CA ILE A 187 -1.64 -4.92 -3.23
C ILE A 187 -1.98 -6.19 -2.44
N LEU A 188 -0.99 -6.85 -1.85
CA LEU A 188 -1.19 -8.09 -1.08
C LEU A 188 -2.06 -7.88 0.17
N LEU A 189 -2.06 -6.68 0.76
CA LEU A 189 -2.84 -6.36 1.96
C LEU A 189 -4.23 -5.81 1.65
N GLN A 190 -4.41 -5.23 0.47
CA GLN A 190 -5.68 -4.68 0.03
C GLN A 190 -6.73 -5.79 -0.03
N ASN A 191 -7.89 -5.56 0.58
CA ASN A 191 -9.03 -6.48 0.56
C ASN A 191 -8.77 -7.92 1.07
N SER A 192 -7.61 -8.23 1.68
CA SER A 192 -7.31 -9.55 2.25
C SER A 192 -7.13 -9.52 3.77
N SER A 193 -8.17 -9.92 4.50
CA SER A 193 -8.07 -10.08 5.96
C SER A 193 -7.08 -11.18 6.36
N ALA A 194 -6.91 -12.21 5.52
CA ALA A 194 -5.96 -13.29 5.76
C ALA A 194 -4.52 -12.78 5.73
N ASN A 195 -4.15 -12.01 4.69
CA ASN A 195 -2.82 -11.45 4.56
C ASN A 195 -2.53 -10.40 5.63
N GLN A 196 -3.50 -9.54 5.97
CA GLN A 196 -3.36 -8.56 7.06
C GLN A 196 -3.06 -9.24 8.40
N LYS A 197 -3.78 -10.33 8.73
CA LYS A 197 -3.53 -11.11 9.95
C LYS A 197 -2.18 -11.82 9.91
N ARG A 198 -1.82 -12.42 8.76
CA ARG A 198 -0.55 -13.12 8.56
C ARG A 198 0.64 -12.17 8.77
N LEU A 199 0.62 -11.02 8.11
CA LEU A 199 1.68 -10.02 8.24
C LEU A 199 1.76 -9.49 9.68
N GLY A 200 0.60 -9.26 10.33
CA GLY A 200 0.53 -8.90 11.75
C GLY A 200 1.17 -9.92 12.70
N GLN A 201 0.96 -11.22 12.46
CA GLN A 201 1.58 -12.31 13.22
C GLN A 201 3.12 -12.38 13.03
N MET A 202 3.61 -11.90 11.89
CA MET A 202 5.04 -11.86 11.54
C MET A 202 5.77 -10.60 12.04
N ASN A 203 5.22 -9.89 13.04
CA ASN A 203 5.70 -8.58 13.51
C ASN A 203 5.68 -7.49 12.42
N GLY A 204 4.84 -7.64 11.39
CA GLY A 204 4.77 -6.69 10.28
C GLY A 204 4.32 -5.28 10.68
N VAL A 205 3.48 -5.15 11.71
CA VAL A 205 3.07 -3.83 12.24
C VAL A 205 4.28 -3.04 12.74
N ASP A 206 5.17 -3.70 13.49
CA ASP A 206 6.39 -3.07 14.02
C ASP A 206 7.39 -2.75 12.90
N ALA A 207 7.57 -3.68 11.95
CA ALA A 207 8.41 -3.46 10.78
C ALA A 207 7.94 -2.26 9.94
N MET A 208 6.63 -2.13 9.74
CA MET A 208 6.04 -1.03 8.99
C MET A 208 6.20 0.31 9.72
N LEU A 209 5.98 0.32 11.04
CA LEU A 209 6.24 1.50 11.88
C LEU A 209 7.70 1.93 11.84
N GLN A 210 8.65 0.98 11.87
CA GLN A 210 10.08 1.27 11.73
C GLN A 210 10.39 1.89 10.36
N ALA A 211 9.78 1.38 9.29
CA ALA A 211 9.98 1.90 7.94
C ALA A 211 9.48 3.36 7.83
N VAL A 212 8.26 3.63 8.31
CA VAL A 212 7.68 4.98 8.34
C VAL A 212 8.45 5.90 9.29
N ALA A 213 8.98 5.39 10.41
CA ALA A 213 9.73 6.18 11.39
C ALA A 213 11.02 6.79 10.82
N MET A 214 11.57 6.25 9.72
CA MET A 214 12.71 6.85 9.02
C MET A 214 12.39 8.24 8.47
N TYR A 215 11.11 8.50 8.17
CA TYR A 215 10.60 9.75 7.61
C TYR A 215 9.99 10.67 8.67
N LYS A 216 10.11 10.34 9.97
CA LYS A 216 9.53 11.15 11.05
C LYS A 216 10.13 12.56 11.15
N SER A 217 11.35 12.75 10.64
CA SER A 217 12.11 14.01 10.71
C SER A 217 12.88 14.31 9.43
N ARG A 218 12.54 13.63 8.33
CA ARG A 218 13.19 13.76 7.03
C ARG A 218 12.15 13.60 5.93
N ASP A 219 12.18 14.51 4.97
CA ASP A 219 11.40 14.43 3.74
C ASP A 219 11.93 13.35 2.78
N PRO A 220 11.06 12.67 2.03
CA PRO A 220 11.42 12.00 0.78
C PRO A 220 12.20 12.95 -0.13
N LYS A 221 13.25 12.44 -0.77
CA LYS A 221 14.14 13.21 -1.67
C LYS A 221 13.61 13.29 -3.09
N THR A 222 12.81 12.30 -3.51
CA THR A 222 12.31 12.15 -4.88
C THR A 222 10.83 11.80 -4.87
N SER A 223 10.19 11.82 -6.05
CA SER A 223 8.75 11.54 -6.22
C SER A 223 8.45 10.10 -5.83
N GLU A 224 9.31 9.21 -6.30
CA GLU A 224 9.25 7.76 -6.10
C GLU A 224 9.48 7.39 -4.62
N GLU A 225 10.35 8.11 -3.91
CA GLU A 225 10.50 7.94 -2.45
C GLU A 225 9.26 8.43 -1.69
N GLY A 226 8.54 9.42 -2.23
CA GLY A 226 7.27 9.91 -1.69
C GLY A 226 6.13 8.92 -1.90
N GLU A 227 6.03 8.35 -3.09
CA GLU A 227 5.07 7.31 -3.44
C GLU A 227 5.27 6.03 -2.61
N MET A 228 6.52 5.59 -2.46
CA MET A 228 6.85 4.50 -1.53
C MET A 228 6.32 4.79 -0.12
N LEU A 229 6.48 6.02 0.38
CA LEU A 229 5.99 6.38 1.70
C LEU A 229 4.46 6.34 1.79
N GLU A 230 3.75 6.75 0.74
CA GLU A 230 2.29 6.59 0.64
C GLU A 230 1.88 5.11 0.72
N ASN A 231 2.54 4.26 -0.06
CA ASN A 231 2.30 2.81 -0.04
C ASN A 231 2.52 2.21 1.35
N LEU A 232 3.53 2.66 2.10
CA LEU A 232 3.75 2.23 3.49
C LEU A 232 2.61 2.68 4.43
N PHE A 233 2.04 3.87 4.23
CA PHE A 233 0.87 4.31 4.99
C PHE A 233 -0.38 3.52 4.62
N ASP A 234 -0.59 3.21 3.36
CA ASP A 234 -1.72 2.39 2.90
C ASP A 234 -1.62 0.97 3.46
N CYS A 235 -0.41 0.41 3.51
CA CYS A 235 -0.12 -0.83 4.21
C CYS A 235 -0.46 -0.75 5.70
N LEU A 236 -0.09 0.34 6.40
CA LEU A 236 -0.46 0.53 7.81
C LEU A 236 -1.97 0.58 8.01
N CYS A 237 -2.70 1.30 7.15
CA CYS A 237 -4.15 1.37 7.18
C CYS A 237 -4.78 -0.03 7.01
N CYS A 238 -4.34 -0.79 6.01
CA CYS A 238 -4.80 -2.17 5.79
C CYS A 238 -4.46 -3.07 6.97
N LEU A 239 -3.24 -2.97 7.50
CA LEU A 239 -2.79 -3.74 8.66
C LEU A 239 -3.62 -3.46 9.91
N LEU A 240 -4.21 -2.28 10.03
CA LEU A 240 -5.03 -1.90 11.18
C LEU A 240 -6.50 -2.28 11.04
N MET A 241 -6.92 -2.87 9.93
CA MET A 241 -8.29 -3.36 9.79
C MET A 241 -8.61 -4.49 10.80
N PRO A 242 -7.76 -5.53 10.98
CA PRO A 242 -7.96 -6.54 12.03
C PRO A 242 -7.71 -5.98 13.44
N VAL A 243 -8.60 -6.32 14.38
CA VAL A 243 -8.54 -5.82 15.76
C VAL A 243 -7.25 -6.25 16.49
N GLU A 244 -6.73 -7.44 16.18
CA GLU A 244 -5.52 -7.98 16.78
C GLU A 244 -4.28 -7.13 16.43
N ASN A 245 -4.26 -6.53 15.24
CA ASN A 245 -3.16 -5.70 14.79
C ASN A 245 -3.21 -4.29 15.38
N LYS A 246 -4.41 -3.76 15.69
CA LYS A 246 -4.57 -2.52 16.45
C LYS A 246 -3.87 -2.60 17.81
N GLU A 247 -3.95 -3.77 18.47
CA GLU A 247 -3.21 -3.99 19.71
C GLU A 247 -1.69 -3.98 19.51
N ARG A 248 -1.20 -4.62 18.43
CA ARG A 248 0.23 -4.63 18.09
C ARG A 248 0.72 -3.21 17.82
N PHE A 249 -0.06 -2.40 17.11
CA PHE A 249 0.26 -1.01 16.82
C PHE A 249 0.40 -0.16 18.08
N VAL A 250 -0.53 -0.27 19.03
CA VAL A 250 -0.44 0.41 20.33
C VAL A 250 0.72 -0.13 21.18
N LYS A 251 1.12 -1.39 21.04
CA LYS A 251 2.31 -1.96 21.70
C LYS A 251 3.62 -1.46 21.09
N SER A 252 3.66 -1.23 19.78
CA SER A 252 4.83 -0.73 19.06
C SER A 252 4.92 0.81 19.03
N GLU A 253 4.27 1.51 19.97
CA GLU A 253 4.31 2.98 20.06
C GLU A 253 3.84 3.68 18.77
N GLY A 254 2.97 3.02 17.99
CA GLY A 254 2.51 3.54 16.71
C GLY A 254 1.73 4.83 16.84
N VAL A 255 0.92 4.98 17.90
CA VAL A 255 0.15 6.20 18.17
C VAL A 255 1.08 7.40 18.36
N GLU A 256 2.14 7.21 19.12
CA GLU A 256 3.15 8.22 19.40
C GLU A 256 3.91 8.62 18.14
N LEU A 257 4.30 7.63 17.31
CA LEU A 257 4.95 7.92 16.04
C LEU A 257 4.05 8.75 15.12
N MET A 258 2.77 8.38 14.97
CA MET A 258 1.84 9.15 14.13
C MET A 258 1.71 10.59 14.63
N ILE A 259 1.65 10.79 15.95
CA ILE A 259 1.55 12.13 16.54
C ILE A 259 2.84 12.94 16.34
N ILE A 260 4.01 12.30 16.47
CA ILE A 260 5.30 12.95 16.16
C ILE A 260 5.31 13.43 14.70
N ILE A 261 4.85 12.57 13.78
CA ILE A 261 4.72 12.88 12.36
C ILE A 261 3.76 14.06 12.14
N MET A 262 2.57 14.03 12.76
CA MET A 262 1.59 15.13 12.68
C MET A 262 2.06 16.47 13.27
N LYS A 263 2.94 16.43 14.28
CA LYS A 263 3.42 17.63 14.99
C LYS A 263 4.58 18.32 14.32
N GLN A 264 5.42 17.59 13.62
CA GLN A 264 6.55 18.20 12.94
C GLN A 264 6.01 19.03 11.75
N LYS A 265 5.69 20.31 12.01
CA LYS A 265 5.35 21.35 11.01
C LYS A 265 6.46 21.60 9.97
N LYS A 266 7.51 20.76 9.94
CA LYS A 266 8.55 20.79 8.93
C LYS A 266 8.23 19.70 7.91
N SER A 267 7.81 20.15 6.73
CA SER A 267 8.18 19.72 5.37
C SER A 267 8.40 18.23 5.02
N ALA A 268 8.34 17.26 5.92
CA ALA A 268 8.68 15.84 5.77
C ALA A 268 7.93 15.07 4.68
N TYR A 269 7.05 15.75 3.95
CA TYR A 269 6.00 15.15 3.16
C TYR A 269 5.77 15.90 1.82
N GLY A 270 6.34 17.10 1.63
CA GLY A 270 6.02 17.97 0.46
C GLY A 270 7.08 18.08 -0.64
N SER A 271 8.21 17.37 -0.55
CA SER A 271 9.39 17.63 -1.39
C SER A 271 9.58 16.66 -2.58
N ALA A 272 8.62 15.76 -2.81
CA ALA A 272 8.78 14.65 -3.75
C ALA A 272 8.55 15.02 -5.23
N ILE A 273 7.68 15.98 -5.56
CA ILE A 273 7.28 16.20 -6.97
C ILE A 273 8.09 17.31 -7.65
N LYS A 274 9.06 16.94 -8.50
CA LYS A 274 9.83 17.86 -9.36
C LYS A 274 9.19 17.96 -10.76
N ILE A 275 8.09 18.72 -10.91
CA ILE A 275 7.56 19.17 -12.21
C ILE A 275 7.21 20.68 -12.10
N PRO A 276 7.50 21.53 -13.12
CA PRO A 276 7.50 22.98 -12.93
C PRO A 276 6.09 23.60 -12.89
N VAL A 277 5.99 24.72 -12.15
CA VAL A 277 4.92 25.76 -12.17
C VAL A 277 3.59 25.48 -11.42
N ASN A 278 3.60 25.00 -10.17
CA ASN A 278 2.52 25.30 -9.18
C ASN A 278 2.90 24.95 -7.72
N LYS A 279 4.01 25.51 -7.23
CA LYS A 279 4.75 25.07 -6.03
C LYS A 279 4.03 25.12 -4.66
N LYS A 280 2.83 25.71 -4.55
CA LYS A 280 2.14 25.85 -3.25
C LYS A 280 0.93 24.91 -3.13
N SER A 281 0.09 24.85 -4.17
CA SER A 281 -1.16 24.08 -4.15
C SER A 281 -0.97 22.56 -4.13
N LYS A 282 -0.01 22.03 -4.89
CA LYS A 282 0.27 20.57 -4.89
C LYS A 282 0.86 20.09 -3.57
N ARG A 283 1.67 20.94 -2.92
CA ARG A 283 2.25 20.68 -1.61
C ARG A 283 1.17 20.66 -0.52
N GLU A 284 0.30 21.66 -0.52
CA GLU A 284 -0.83 21.75 0.42
C GLU A 284 -1.74 20.52 0.27
N ARG A 285 -2.03 20.09 -0.97
CA ARG A 285 -2.85 18.90 -1.24
C ARG A 285 -2.27 17.61 -0.66
N TYR A 286 -0.97 17.34 -0.83
CA TYR A 286 -0.35 16.14 -0.25
C TYR A 286 -0.37 16.17 1.28
N GLU A 287 -0.03 17.32 1.87
CA GLU A 287 -0.03 17.49 3.33
C GLU A 287 -1.43 17.24 3.91
N GLU A 288 -2.48 17.65 3.20
CA GLU A 288 -3.87 17.35 3.53
C GLU A 288 -4.19 15.86 3.39
N GLU A 289 -3.89 15.22 2.26
CA GLU A 289 -4.18 13.79 2.03
C GLU A 289 -3.52 12.89 3.09
N LEU A 290 -2.28 13.19 3.48
CA LEU A 290 -1.60 12.48 4.56
C LEU A 290 -2.27 12.73 5.93
N GLU A 291 -2.65 13.97 6.23
CA GLU A 291 -3.37 14.30 7.46
C GLU A 291 -4.68 13.49 7.56
N GLU A 292 -5.42 13.38 6.46
CA GLU A 292 -6.65 12.59 6.37
C GLU A 292 -6.40 11.09 6.60
N ARG A 293 -5.35 10.52 5.98
CA ARG A 293 -4.94 9.12 6.20
C ARG A 293 -4.57 8.86 7.67
N LEU A 294 -3.80 9.76 8.30
CA LEU A 294 -3.43 9.66 9.72
C LEU A 294 -4.64 9.74 10.64
N ILE A 295 -5.59 10.63 10.35
CA ILE A 295 -6.85 10.76 11.11
C ILE A 295 -7.68 9.48 10.99
N SER A 296 -7.82 8.93 9.77
CA SER A 296 -8.49 7.66 9.53
C SER A 296 -7.85 6.51 10.30
N LEU A 297 -6.53 6.45 10.28
CA LEU A 297 -5.74 5.46 11.01
C LEU A 297 -6.01 5.51 12.51
N ILE A 298 -5.91 6.69 13.12
CA ILE A 298 -6.15 6.87 14.56
C ILE A 298 -7.63 6.60 14.90
N ALA A 299 -8.57 7.05 14.08
CA ALA A 299 -10.00 6.81 14.27
C ALA A 299 -10.35 5.32 14.26
N SER A 300 -9.70 4.54 13.39
CA SER A 300 -9.87 3.09 13.35
C SER A 300 -9.58 2.41 14.69
N LEU A 301 -8.65 2.95 15.50
CA LEU A 301 -8.32 2.42 16.82
C LEU A 301 -9.49 2.56 17.79
N PHE A 302 -10.23 3.67 17.75
CA PHE A 302 -11.38 3.93 18.63
C PHE A 302 -12.58 3.03 18.31
N GLY A 303 -12.80 2.72 17.03
CA GLY A 303 -13.83 1.75 16.62
C GLY A 303 -13.47 0.29 16.95
N GLY A 304 -12.18 -0.05 17.00
CA GLY A 304 -11.71 -1.43 17.27
C GLY A 304 -11.40 -1.75 18.73
N VAL A 305 -11.00 -0.76 19.53
CA VAL A 305 -10.55 -0.94 20.92
C VAL A 305 -11.57 -0.36 21.89
N VAL A 306 -12.69 -1.08 22.04
CA VAL A 306 -13.88 -0.52 22.70
C VAL A 306 -13.89 -0.70 24.23
N ARG A 307 -13.20 -1.69 24.81
CA ARG A 307 -13.21 -1.94 26.28
C ARG A 307 -11.91 -2.58 26.80
N GLY A 308 -11.72 -2.53 28.12
CA GLY A 308 -10.65 -3.22 28.86
C GLY A 308 -9.30 -2.51 28.82
N SER A 309 -8.26 -3.19 29.32
CA SER A 309 -6.90 -2.62 29.47
C SER A 309 -6.31 -2.05 28.17
N ARG A 310 -6.75 -2.54 27.01
CA ARG A 310 -6.37 -2.02 25.70
C ARG A 310 -6.93 -0.61 25.45
N ARG A 311 -8.19 -0.38 25.83
CA ARG A 311 -8.82 0.95 25.77
C ARG A 311 -8.13 1.89 26.75
N ASP A 312 -7.80 1.42 27.95
CA ASP A 312 -7.10 2.25 28.95
C ASP A 312 -5.72 2.68 28.45
N ARG A 313 -4.98 1.81 27.75
CA ARG A 313 -3.71 2.15 27.11
C ARG A 313 -3.88 3.20 26.00
N LEU A 314 -4.88 3.04 25.13
CA LEU A 314 -5.20 4.04 24.10
C LEU A 314 -5.54 5.39 24.74
N LEU A 315 -6.42 5.40 25.75
CA LEU A 315 -6.81 6.63 26.48
C LEU A 315 -5.61 7.28 27.17
N SER A 316 -4.72 6.49 27.77
CA SER A 316 -3.51 6.99 28.43
C SER A 316 -2.63 7.78 27.46
N LYS A 317 -2.55 7.38 26.19
CA LYS A 317 -1.85 8.16 25.15
C LYS A 317 -2.42 9.57 25.03
N PHE A 318 -3.74 9.73 25.07
CA PHE A 318 -4.41 11.03 25.00
C PHE A 318 -4.29 11.89 26.28
N VAL A 319 -3.78 11.32 27.38
CA VAL A 319 -3.48 12.05 28.63
C VAL A 319 -2.02 12.52 28.68
N GLU A 320 -1.09 11.79 28.08
CA GLU A 320 0.33 12.11 28.04
C GLU A 320 0.61 13.54 27.54
N ASN A 321 1.65 14.17 28.10
CA ASN A 321 2.10 15.53 27.76
C ASN A 321 0.97 16.56 27.84
N GLU A 322 0.30 16.64 28.99
CA GLU A 322 -0.74 17.63 29.28
C GLU A 322 -1.89 17.66 28.26
N TYR A 323 -2.33 16.47 27.80
CA TYR A 323 -3.45 16.35 26.86
C TYR A 323 -3.23 17.01 25.48
N GLU A 324 -1.98 17.25 25.08
CA GLU A 324 -1.63 17.90 23.81
C GLU A 324 -2.33 17.30 22.56
N LYS A 325 -2.66 16.01 22.63
CA LYS A 325 -3.29 15.26 21.53
C LYS A 325 -4.77 15.63 21.41
N ILE A 326 -5.42 15.91 22.54
CA ILE A 326 -6.78 16.45 22.57
C ILE A 326 -6.79 17.87 22.00
N ASP A 327 -5.79 18.70 22.34
CA ASP A 327 -5.66 20.05 21.78
C ASP A 327 -5.51 20.01 20.27
N ARG A 328 -4.64 19.13 19.77
CA ARG A 328 -4.40 18.97 18.34
C ARG A 328 -5.62 18.42 17.61
N LEU A 329 -6.29 17.41 18.18
CA LEU A 329 -7.54 16.88 17.65
C LEU A 329 -8.61 17.96 17.54
N MET A 330 -8.65 18.87 18.50
CA MET A 330 -9.56 19.99 18.50
C MET A 330 -9.21 21.04 17.44
N GLU A 331 -7.94 21.38 17.29
CA GLU A 331 -7.47 22.22 16.18
C GLU A 331 -7.92 21.67 14.81
N PHE A 332 -7.78 20.36 14.60
CA PHE A 332 -8.27 19.71 13.36
C PHE A 332 -9.78 19.77 13.23
N PHE A 333 -10.52 19.47 14.30
CA PHE A 333 -11.99 19.54 14.28
C PHE A 333 -12.48 20.90 13.81
N ILE A 334 -11.90 21.99 14.34
CA ILE A 334 -12.25 23.35 13.97
C ILE A 334 -11.91 23.62 12.51
N ARG A 335 -10.67 23.31 12.09
CA ARG A 335 -10.19 23.55 10.73
C ARG A 335 -11.08 22.88 9.68
N TYR A 336 -11.39 21.59 9.85
CA TYR A 336 -12.25 20.85 8.93
C TYR A 336 -13.72 21.28 9.04
N ALA A 337 -14.22 21.62 10.24
CA ALA A 337 -15.59 22.11 10.41
C ALA A 337 -15.83 23.47 9.74
N ASP A 338 -14.80 24.31 9.66
CA ASP A 338 -14.88 25.59 8.97
C ASP A 338 -14.74 25.40 7.45
N ARG A 339 -13.82 24.55 6.97
CA ARG A 339 -13.69 24.21 5.55
C ARG A 339 -14.97 23.61 4.95
N VAL A 340 -15.58 22.64 5.63
CA VAL A 340 -16.86 22.03 5.20
C VAL A 340 -18.01 23.03 5.28
N LYS A 341 -17.98 23.98 6.23
CA LYS A 341 -18.99 25.04 6.33
C LYS A 341 -18.87 26.03 5.18
N GLU A 342 -17.66 26.49 4.87
CA GLU A 342 -17.41 27.39 3.74
C GLU A 342 -17.87 26.77 2.42
N GLU A 343 -17.59 25.48 2.19
CA GLU A 343 -18.05 24.79 0.99
C GLU A 343 -19.58 24.59 1.00
N SER A 344 -20.19 24.30 2.15
CA SER A 344 -21.65 24.23 2.26
C SER A 344 -22.32 25.58 1.94
N GLU A 345 -21.80 26.68 2.46
CA GLU A 345 -22.28 28.03 2.18
C GLU A 345 -22.06 28.44 0.71
N ARG A 346 -21.00 27.91 0.07
CA ARG A 346 -20.76 28.10 -1.36
C ARG A 346 -21.78 27.35 -2.21
N LEU A 347 -22.05 26.08 -1.87
CA LEU A 347 -23.09 25.28 -2.53
C LEU A 347 -24.47 25.91 -2.40
N ASP A 348 -24.83 26.38 -1.20
CA ASP A 348 -26.12 27.06 -0.96
C ASP A 348 -26.27 28.35 -1.78
N LYS A 349 -25.16 29.02 -2.13
CA LYS A 349 -25.18 30.18 -3.05
C LYS A 349 -25.35 29.78 -4.51
N LEU A 350 -24.73 28.68 -4.95
CA LEU A 350 -24.95 28.17 -6.31
C LEU A 350 -26.39 27.72 -6.53
N ASP A 351 -27.02 27.12 -5.51
CA ASP A 351 -28.45 26.76 -5.55
C ASP A 351 -29.35 28.01 -5.74
N LEU A 352 -28.96 29.16 -5.20
CA LEU A 352 -29.67 30.44 -5.37
C LEU A 352 -29.49 31.05 -6.76
N ASP A 353 -28.46 30.65 -7.50
CA ASP A 353 -28.14 31.11 -8.85
C ASP A 353 -28.78 30.20 -9.95
N ASP A 354 -29.75 29.36 -9.59
CA ASP A 354 -30.47 28.40 -10.47
C ASP A 354 -29.53 27.42 -11.23
N LEU A 355 -28.33 27.16 -10.70
CA LEU A 355 -27.49 26.06 -11.16
C LEU A 355 -27.93 24.78 -10.44
N GLU A 356 -28.83 24.00 -11.05
CA GLU A 356 -29.27 22.72 -10.50
C GLU A 356 -28.07 21.76 -10.37
N MET A 357 -27.56 21.61 -9.15
CA MET A 357 -26.62 20.55 -8.77
C MET A 357 -27.38 19.43 -8.06
N ASP A 358 -27.13 18.19 -8.44
CA ASP A 358 -27.75 17.05 -7.76
C ASP A 358 -27.18 16.85 -6.33
N GLU A 359 -27.90 16.11 -5.49
CA GLU A 359 -27.50 15.87 -4.10
C GLU A 359 -26.20 15.06 -3.98
N GLU A 360 -25.89 14.21 -4.96
CA GLU A 360 -24.70 13.37 -4.98
C GLU A 360 -23.44 14.21 -5.27
N GLU A 361 -23.50 15.12 -6.24
CA GLU A 361 -22.46 16.10 -6.54
C GLU A 361 -22.22 17.02 -5.35
N ARG A 362 -23.30 17.51 -4.70
CA ARG A 362 -23.18 18.31 -3.47
C ARG A 362 -22.50 17.52 -2.34
N TYR A 363 -22.82 16.24 -2.20
CA TYR A 363 -22.18 15.38 -1.20
C TYR A 363 -20.71 15.14 -1.53
N ASN A 364 -20.37 14.85 -2.79
CA ASN A 364 -19.00 14.65 -3.27
C ASN A 364 -18.14 15.91 -3.06
N ARG A 365 -18.65 17.11 -3.34
CA ARG A 365 -17.92 18.36 -3.04
C ARG A 365 -17.68 18.56 -1.53
N LYS A 366 -18.62 18.15 -0.68
CA LYS A 366 -18.39 18.15 0.78
C LYS A 366 -17.34 17.13 1.18
N LEU A 367 -17.28 15.96 0.53
CA LEU A 367 -16.21 14.97 0.75
C LEU A 367 -14.84 15.55 0.35
N GLU A 368 -14.73 16.21 -0.81
CA GLU A 368 -13.50 16.92 -1.24
C GLU A 368 -13.11 18.06 -0.28
N ALA A 369 -14.07 18.65 0.41
CA ALA A 369 -13.84 19.62 1.48
C ALA A 369 -13.43 18.99 2.83
N GLY A 370 -13.31 17.66 2.90
CA GLY A 370 -12.87 16.91 4.09
C GLY A 370 -14.00 16.51 5.05
N LEU A 371 -15.24 16.37 4.57
CA LEU A 371 -16.38 15.96 5.41
C LEU A 371 -16.14 14.61 6.10
N TYR A 372 -15.58 13.63 5.40
CA TYR A 372 -15.29 12.32 5.98
C TYR A 372 -14.27 12.43 7.13
N THR A 373 -13.20 13.18 6.91
CA THR A 373 -12.17 13.47 7.93
C THR A 373 -12.77 14.17 9.15
N LEU A 374 -13.66 15.15 8.94
CA LEU A 374 -14.39 15.81 10.03
C LEU A 374 -15.24 14.82 10.85
N GLN A 375 -15.95 13.91 10.18
CA GLN A 375 -16.77 12.89 10.84
C GLN A 375 -15.91 11.94 11.68
N LEU A 376 -14.74 11.53 11.17
CA LEU A 376 -13.79 10.69 11.90
C LEU A 376 -13.23 11.41 13.14
N ILE A 377 -12.88 12.69 13.04
CA ILE A 377 -12.45 13.51 14.18
C ILE A 377 -13.57 13.59 15.23
N ALA A 378 -14.80 13.89 14.80
CA ALA A 378 -15.95 13.98 15.69
C ALA A 378 -16.20 12.64 16.42
N LEU A 379 -16.05 11.52 15.72
CA LEU A 379 -16.17 10.17 16.27
C LEU A 379 -15.09 9.91 17.32
N MET A 380 -13.82 10.20 17.03
CA MET A 380 -12.72 10.07 18.01
C MET A 380 -12.99 10.88 19.27
N MET A 381 -13.40 12.13 19.10
CA MET A 381 -13.76 12.99 20.22
C MET A 381 -14.95 12.43 21.01
N GLY A 382 -15.95 11.86 20.34
CA GLY A 382 -17.08 11.18 20.98
C GLY A 382 -16.63 10.00 21.86
N HIS A 383 -15.70 9.18 21.37
CA HIS A 383 -15.12 8.09 22.15
C HIS A 383 -14.29 8.58 23.35
N LEU A 384 -13.56 9.69 23.20
CA LEU A 384 -12.83 10.33 24.29
C LEU A 384 -13.77 10.92 25.34
N TRP A 385 -14.84 11.59 24.91
CA TRP A 385 -15.85 12.15 25.79
C TRP A 385 -16.58 11.08 26.60
N SER A 386 -16.98 9.99 25.94
CA SER A 386 -17.64 8.84 26.55
C SER A 386 -16.69 7.92 27.34
N SER A 387 -15.39 8.25 27.44
CA SER A 387 -14.45 7.48 28.26
C SER A 387 -14.64 7.66 29.76
N GLU A 388 -15.46 8.63 30.17
CA GLU A 388 -15.66 9.04 31.57
C GLU A 388 -14.38 9.47 32.31
N HIS A 389 -13.25 9.62 31.60
CA HIS A 389 -12.00 10.08 32.19
C HIS A 389 -12.11 11.57 32.54
N PRO A 390 -12.05 11.96 33.82
CA PRO A 390 -12.37 13.32 34.26
C PRO A 390 -11.42 14.37 33.66
N GLY A 391 -10.14 14.04 33.53
CA GLY A 391 -9.15 14.93 32.93
C GLY A 391 -9.35 15.19 31.43
N ILE A 392 -9.73 14.16 30.67
CA ILE A 392 -10.00 14.27 29.22
C ILE A 392 -11.22 15.15 29.01
N ARG A 393 -12.30 14.89 29.75
CA ARG A 393 -13.53 15.67 29.69
C ARG A 393 -13.29 17.13 30.08
N ALA A 394 -12.58 17.38 31.17
CA ALA A 394 -12.25 18.73 31.61
C ALA A 394 -11.45 19.50 30.56
N ARG A 395 -10.48 18.85 29.89
CA ARG A 395 -9.70 19.49 28.82
C ARG A 395 -10.57 19.78 27.60
N MET A 396 -11.38 18.83 27.15
CA MET A 396 -12.29 19.05 26.02
C MET A 396 -13.29 20.18 26.31
N GLU A 397 -13.88 20.20 27.51
CA GLU A 397 -14.77 21.29 27.94
C GLU A 397 -14.05 22.65 27.95
N LEU A 398 -12.81 22.71 28.41
CA LEU A 398 -12.00 23.92 28.41
C LEU A 398 -11.80 24.46 26.99
N LEU A 399 -11.38 23.60 26.06
CA LEU A 399 -11.15 23.98 24.66
C LEU A 399 -12.44 24.45 23.97
N LEU A 400 -13.56 23.75 24.19
CA LEU A 400 -14.86 24.16 23.67
C LEU A 400 -15.30 25.50 24.26
N LYS A 401 -15.03 25.77 25.55
CA LYS A 401 -15.30 27.08 26.17
C LYS A 401 -14.40 28.18 25.63
N GLN A 402 -13.11 27.92 25.41
CA GLN A 402 -12.18 28.87 24.81
C GLN A 402 -12.58 29.23 23.37
N GLN A 403 -13.09 28.27 22.60
CA GLN A 403 -13.72 28.49 21.29
C GLN A 403 -14.92 29.45 21.36
N LYS A 404 -15.81 29.29 22.35
CA LYS A 404 -16.92 30.23 22.61
C LYS A 404 -16.44 31.65 22.94
N LEU A 405 -15.25 31.78 23.51
CA LEU A 405 -14.67 33.08 23.88
C LEU A 405 -13.95 33.75 22.70
N SER A 406 -13.40 32.97 21.77
CA SER A 406 -12.66 33.44 20.59
C SER A 406 -13.53 33.86 19.40
N SER A 407 -14.84 33.58 19.41
CA SER A 407 -15.79 33.98 18.36
C SER A 407 -16.08 35.49 18.48
N ASN A 408 -15.72 36.27 17.48
CA ASN A 408 -15.78 37.73 17.51
C ASN A 408 -17.13 38.23 16.99
N GLY A 409 -18.19 37.95 17.77
CA GLY A 409 -19.51 38.52 17.54
C GLY A 409 -20.58 37.79 18.35
N PRO A 410 -21.68 38.46 18.75
CA PRO A 410 -22.78 37.82 19.48
C PRO A 410 -23.40 36.66 18.69
N GLU A 411 -23.55 36.79 17.36
CA GLU A 411 -24.05 35.72 16.49
C GLU A 411 -23.08 34.55 16.36
N GLU A 412 -21.77 34.80 16.27
CA GLU A 412 -20.75 33.75 16.21
C GLU A 412 -20.67 32.97 17.53
N LYS A 413 -20.82 33.67 18.67
CA LYS A 413 -20.86 33.05 20.00
C LYS A 413 -22.09 32.15 20.17
N GLU A 414 -23.25 32.59 19.70
CA GLU A 414 -24.51 31.82 19.75
C GLU A 414 -24.48 30.61 18.81
N ARG A 415 -23.84 30.72 17.64
CA ARG A 415 -23.61 29.62 16.70
C ARG A 415 -22.57 28.62 17.23
N ALA A 416 -21.46 29.09 17.81
CA ALA A 416 -20.49 28.24 18.48
C ALA A 416 -21.13 27.51 19.67
N GLN A 417 -22.00 28.18 20.42
CA GLN A 417 -22.81 27.59 21.49
C GLN A 417 -23.73 26.49 20.96
N SER A 418 -24.40 26.71 19.82
CA SER A 418 -25.26 25.71 19.18
C SER A 418 -24.49 24.49 18.66
N ARG A 419 -23.30 24.69 18.06
CA ARG A 419 -22.40 23.60 17.62
C ARG A 419 -21.92 22.75 18.79
N ILE A 420 -21.49 23.39 19.87
CA ILE A 420 -21.02 22.73 21.08
C ILE A 420 -22.18 22.03 21.80
N GLN A 421 -23.37 22.64 21.85
CA GLN A 421 -24.55 22.04 22.44
C GLN A 421 -25.00 20.81 21.64
N ARG A 422 -25.02 20.89 20.29
CA ARG A 422 -25.32 19.75 19.39
C ARG A 422 -24.29 18.63 19.55
N PHE A 423 -23.01 18.98 19.62
CA PHE A 423 -21.93 18.03 19.87
C PHE A 423 -22.13 17.33 21.23
N ILE A 424 -22.33 18.08 22.32
CA ILE A 424 -22.54 17.52 23.66
C ILE A 424 -23.85 16.70 23.73
N SER A 425 -24.94 17.15 23.12
CA SER A 425 -26.22 16.44 23.10
C SER A 425 -26.19 15.16 22.26
N ALA A 426 -25.34 15.11 21.22
CA ALA A 426 -25.16 13.90 20.43
C ALA A 426 -24.46 12.77 21.20
N PHE A 427 -23.81 13.07 22.33
CA PHE A 427 -23.12 12.10 23.19
C PHE A 427 -23.79 11.89 24.57
N GLN A 428 -24.94 12.52 24.81
CA GLN A 428 -25.77 12.28 25.99
C GLN A 428 -26.90 11.33 25.62
N VAL A 429 -26.62 10.02 25.69
CA VAL A 429 -27.63 8.95 25.80
C VAL A 429 -27.37 8.19 27.09
#